data_AF-A0A7J4NL51-F1
#
_entry.id   AF-A0A7J4NL51-F1
#
_cell.length_a   1.000
_cell.length_b   1.000
_cell.length_c   1.000
_cell.angle_alpha   90.00
_cell.angle_beta   90.00
_cell.angle_gamma   90.00
#
_symmetry.space_group_name_H-M   'P 1'
#
loop_
_entity.id
_entity.type
_entity.pdbx_description
1 polymer ?
#
loop_
_entity_poly.entity_id
_entity_poly.type
_entity_poly.pdbx_seq_one_letter_code
_entity_poly.pdbx_strand_id
1 'polypeptide(L)'
;MQKALSRNPNLLRTLLGLSVTLIIVLGYSIYSASIESEYYHYHTEMEESSIILNLDNDTADDNMLWTSSSSGSLTWVNITITGAPEGSTLTITSGGSKWWSHPLLGDVDAENFNCLEPNSDFEMVNHCDYG
;
A
#
# COMPACT_ATOMS: atom_id res chain seq x y z
N MET A 1 3.35 60.96 1.90
CA MET A 1 2.35 60.13 1.19
C MET A 1 1.13 59.73 2.03
N GLN A 2 1.05 60.07 3.33
CA GLN A 2 -0.13 59.76 4.17
C GLN A 2 -1.40 60.56 3.81
N LYS A 3 -1.25 61.73 3.18
CA LYS A 3 -2.37 62.64 2.84
C LYS A 3 -3.25 62.21 1.65
N ALA A 4 -2.83 61.22 0.85
CA ALA A 4 -3.63 60.73 -0.27
C ALA A 4 -4.61 59.61 0.12
N LEU A 5 -4.23 58.77 1.09
CA LEU A 5 -5.05 57.65 1.59
C LEU A 5 -6.14 58.07 2.59
N SER A 6 -5.97 59.22 3.26
CA SER A 6 -6.94 59.70 4.27
C SER A 6 -8.18 60.39 3.69
N ARG A 7 -8.32 60.46 2.35
CA ARG A 7 -9.37 61.28 1.71
C ARG A 7 -10.68 60.52 1.47
N ASN A 8 -10.68 59.19 1.57
CA ASN A 8 -11.89 58.39 1.47
C ASN A 8 -11.82 57.16 2.41
N PRO A 9 -12.33 57.27 3.65
CA PRO A 9 -12.25 56.19 4.65
C PRO A 9 -12.99 54.92 4.22
N ASN A 10 -13.97 55.02 3.31
CA ASN A 10 -14.64 53.86 2.74
C ASN A 10 -13.73 53.08 1.80
N LEU A 11 -12.83 53.74 1.07
CA LEU A 11 -11.86 53.10 0.17
C LEU A 11 -10.80 52.31 0.94
N LEU A 12 -10.36 52.81 2.10
CA LEU A 12 -9.40 52.08 2.94
C LEU A 12 -10.03 50.82 3.53
N ARG A 13 -11.29 50.91 3.98
CA ARG A 13 -12.03 49.78 4.54
C ARG A 13 -12.27 48.69 3.51
N THR A 14 -12.62 49.06 2.28
CA THR A 14 -12.84 48.08 1.19
C THR A 14 -11.53 47.45 0.73
N LEU A 15 -10.45 48.22 0.62
CA LEU A 15 -9.14 47.69 0.22
C LEU A 15 -8.59 46.69 1.25
N LEU A 16 -8.70 47.01 2.55
CA LEU A 16 -8.33 46.08 3.61
C LEU A 16 -9.24 44.85 3.64
N GLY A 17 -10.55 45.04 3.47
CA GLY A 17 -11.52 43.94 3.40
C GLY A 17 -11.20 42.98 2.26
N LEU A 18 -10.99 43.49 1.05
CA LEU A 18 -10.67 42.70 -0.14
C LEU A 18 -9.32 41.98 -0.01
N SER A 19 -8.31 42.64 0.58
CA SER A 19 -6.99 42.03 0.80
C SER A 19 -7.07 40.86 1.79
N VAL A 20 -7.83 41.00 2.89
CA VAL A 20 -7.99 39.93 3.88
C VAL A 20 -8.81 38.78 3.29
N THR A 21 -9.90 39.05 2.57
CA THR A 21 -10.67 38.00 1.91
C THR A 21 -9.84 37.24 0.88
N LEU A 22 -8.99 37.95 0.12
CA LEU A 22 -8.11 37.32 -0.86
C LEU A 22 -7.12 36.36 -0.19
N ILE A 23 -6.50 36.77 0.92
CA ILE A 23 -5.56 35.93 1.67
C ILE A 23 -6.27 34.66 2.18
N ILE A 24 -7.48 34.78 2.72
CA ILE A 24 -8.24 33.63 3.23
C ILE A 24 -8.62 32.66 2.11
N VAL A 25 -9.10 33.18 0.96
CA VAL A 25 -9.49 32.33 -0.18
C VAL A 25 -8.28 31.60 -0.76
N LEU A 26 -7.14 32.30 -0.93
CA LEU A 26 -5.91 31.68 -1.42
C LEU A 26 -5.37 30.63 -0.44
N GLY A 27 -5.37 30.93 0.86
CA GLY A 27 -4.99 29.98 1.90
C GLY A 27 -5.85 28.71 1.88
N TYR A 28 -7.16 28.87 1.74
CA TYR A 28 -8.09 27.74 1.62
C TYR A 28 -7.80 26.91 0.36
N SER A 29 -7.55 27.55 -0.79
CA SER A 29 -7.27 26.83 -2.04
C SER A 29 -5.98 26.00 -1.99
N ILE A 30 -4.94 26.50 -1.33
CA ILE A 30 -3.68 25.77 -1.15
C ILE A 30 -3.89 24.60 -0.20
N TYR A 31 -4.60 24.84 0.92
CA TYR A 31 -4.93 23.80 1.89
C TYR A 31 -5.78 22.69 1.28
N SER A 32 -6.83 23.02 0.52
CA SER A 32 -7.67 22.03 -0.16
C SER A 32 -6.88 21.19 -1.15
N ALA A 33 -6.04 21.82 -1.97
CA ALA A 33 -5.19 21.12 -2.93
C ALA A 33 -4.12 20.23 -2.25
N SER A 34 -3.70 20.57 -1.02
CA SER A 34 -2.73 19.77 -0.27
C SER A 34 -3.38 18.58 0.46
N ILE A 35 -4.65 18.69 0.82
CA ILE A 35 -5.44 17.58 1.38
C ILE A 35 -5.87 16.59 0.30
N GLU A 36 -6.16 17.09 -0.90
CA GLU A 36 -6.30 16.27 -2.11
C GLU A 36 -4.93 15.82 -2.64
N SER A 37 -4.02 15.39 -1.76
CA SER A 37 -2.98 14.48 -2.24
C SER A 37 -3.74 13.23 -2.69
N GLU A 38 -3.82 13.02 -4.00
CA GLU A 38 -4.36 11.79 -4.59
C GLU A 38 -3.53 10.62 -4.04
N TYR A 39 -3.95 10.08 -2.91
CA TYR A 39 -3.49 8.78 -2.47
C TYR A 39 -4.10 7.82 -3.47
N TYR A 40 -3.30 7.41 -4.45
CA TYR A 40 -3.71 6.42 -5.44
C TYR A 40 -4.06 5.12 -4.71
N HIS A 41 -5.33 4.98 -4.35
CA HIS A 41 -5.88 3.70 -3.93
C HIS A 41 -5.94 2.83 -5.18
N TYR A 42 -4.92 1.98 -5.34
CA TYR A 42 -4.96 0.92 -6.35
C TYR A 42 -6.10 -0.03 -5.98
N HIS A 43 -7.19 0.01 -6.75
CA HIS A 43 -8.22 -1.01 -6.66
C HIS A 43 -7.83 -2.15 -7.59
N THR A 44 -7.34 -3.24 -7.01
CA THR A 44 -7.03 -4.47 -7.76
C THR A 44 -8.18 -5.44 -7.61
N GLU A 45 -8.88 -5.74 -8.70
CA GLU A 45 -9.81 -6.87 -8.76
C GLU A 45 -8.99 -8.16 -8.86
N MET A 46 -9.04 -9.00 -7.82
CA MET A 46 -8.32 -10.26 -7.76
C MET A 46 -9.29 -11.40 -8.06
N GLU A 47 -8.93 -12.24 -9.04
CA GLU A 47 -9.65 -13.48 -9.30
C GLU A 47 -8.94 -14.64 -8.59
N GLU A 48 -9.61 -15.27 -7.64
CA GLU A 48 -9.09 -16.46 -6.97
C GLU A 48 -9.25 -17.69 -7.88
N SER A 49 -8.16 -18.38 -8.14
CA SER A 49 -8.17 -19.63 -8.90
C SER A 49 -7.48 -20.74 -8.14
N SER A 50 -8.11 -21.91 -8.08
CA SER A 50 -7.50 -23.08 -7.47
C SER A 50 -6.44 -23.65 -8.41
N ILE A 51 -5.22 -23.80 -7.90
CA ILE A 51 -4.11 -24.41 -8.62
C ILE A 51 -4.05 -25.89 -8.23
N ILE A 52 -4.13 -26.77 -9.23
CA ILE A 52 -3.99 -28.21 -9.02
C ILE A 52 -2.51 -28.53 -8.86
N LEU A 53 -2.15 -29.11 -7.73
CA LEU A 53 -0.79 -29.54 -7.41
C LEU A 53 -0.56 -30.97 -7.92
N ASN A 54 0.55 -31.19 -8.62
CA ASN A 54 0.99 -32.51 -9.05
C ASN A 54 2.05 -33.02 -8.08
N LEU A 55 1.87 -34.24 -7.56
CA LEU A 55 2.86 -34.91 -6.72
C LEU A 55 4.01 -35.40 -7.59
N ASP A 56 5.22 -35.04 -7.21
CA ASP A 56 6.44 -35.59 -7.78
C ASP A 56 6.83 -36.87 -7.02
N ASN A 57 6.60 -38.01 -7.67
CA ASN A 57 6.83 -39.34 -7.10
C ASN A 57 8.32 -39.73 -7.06
N ASP A 58 9.23 -38.88 -7.55
CA ASP A 58 10.68 -39.14 -7.60
C ASP A 58 11.43 -38.55 -6.39
N THR A 59 10.74 -38.35 -5.27
CA THR A 59 11.32 -37.78 -4.06
C THR A 59 11.64 -38.86 -3.03
N ALA A 60 12.75 -38.67 -2.31
CA ALA A 60 13.20 -39.57 -1.25
C ALA A 60 12.10 -39.76 -0.18
N ASP A 61 12.05 -40.93 0.45
CA ASP A 61 10.97 -41.42 1.32
C ASP A 61 10.45 -40.46 2.43
N ASP A 62 11.18 -39.38 2.75
CA ASP A 62 10.85 -38.43 3.82
C ASP A 62 10.44 -37.03 3.33
N ASN A 63 10.52 -36.76 2.02
CA ASN A 63 10.16 -35.47 1.44
C ASN A 63 9.07 -35.65 0.40
N MET A 64 7.96 -34.92 0.54
CA MET A 64 6.93 -34.84 -0.49
C MET A 64 7.08 -33.54 -1.26
N LEU A 65 7.29 -33.64 -2.58
CA LEU A 65 7.36 -32.46 -3.44
C LEU A 65 6.11 -32.36 -4.30
N TRP A 66 5.46 -31.21 -4.22
CA TRP A 66 4.35 -30.85 -5.10
C TRP A 66 4.77 -29.71 -6.01
N THR A 67 4.48 -29.83 -7.31
CA THR A 67 4.77 -28.80 -8.29
C THR A 67 3.53 -28.42 -9.07
N SER A 68 3.43 -27.14 -9.42
CA SER A 68 2.41 -26.64 -10.34
C SER A 68 2.86 -25.34 -10.99
N SER A 69 2.21 -25.00 -12.10
CA SER A 69 2.47 -23.79 -12.87
C SER A 69 1.15 -23.07 -13.15
N SER A 70 1.11 -21.77 -12.89
CA SER A 70 -0.01 -20.92 -13.32
C SER A 70 0.29 -20.32 -14.70
N SER A 71 -0.73 -20.23 -15.56
CA SER A 71 -0.64 -19.58 -16.87
C SER A 71 -0.86 -18.06 -16.79
N GLY A 72 -1.26 -17.53 -15.63
CA GLY A 72 -1.54 -16.12 -15.38
C GLY A 72 -0.47 -15.40 -14.56
N SER A 73 -0.71 -14.12 -14.30
CA SER A 73 0.12 -13.34 -13.36
C SER A 73 -0.28 -13.69 -11.93
N LEU A 74 0.54 -14.49 -11.27
CA LEU A 74 0.36 -14.84 -9.85
C LEU A 74 0.76 -13.66 -8.96
N THR A 75 -0.18 -13.12 -8.19
CA THR A 75 0.05 -11.98 -7.29
C THR A 75 0.20 -12.40 -5.83
N TRP A 76 -0.64 -13.32 -5.36
CA TRP A 76 -0.55 -13.92 -4.03
C TRP A 76 -0.99 -15.39 -4.09
N VAL A 77 -0.61 -16.15 -3.07
CA VAL A 77 -1.09 -17.53 -2.86
C VAL A 77 -1.44 -17.71 -1.39
N ASN A 78 -2.52 -18.45 -1.13
CA ASN A 78 -2.83 -18.95 0.20
C ASN A 78 -2.63 -20.47 0.19
N ILE A 79 -1.80 -20.95 1.10
CA ILE A 79 -1.38 -22.35 1.15
C ILE A 79 -1.86 -22.93 2.47
N THR A 80 -2.63 -24.00 2.36
CA THR A 80 -3.09 -24.78 3.51
C THR A 80 -2.67 -26.23 3.33
N ILE A 81 -2.15 -26.84 4.41
CA ILE A 81 -1.77 -28.25 4.42
C ILE A 81 -2.60 -28.93 5.50
N THR A 82 -3.18 -30.07 5.15
CA THR A 82 -3.98 -30.88 6.07
C THR A 82 -3.36 -32.27 6.19
N GLY A 83 -3.37 -32.84 7.39
CA GLY A 83 -2.86 -34.19 7.65
C GLY A 83 -1.32 -34.33 7.68
N ALA A 84 -0.57 -33.23 7.79
CA ALA A 84 0.88 -33.30 7.97
C ALA A 84 1.24 -33.79 9.39
N PRO A 85 2.29 -34.63 9.55
CA PRO A 85 2.79 -35.03 10.86
C PRO A 85 3.23 -33.84 11.73
N GLU A 86 3.11 -33.97 13.06
CA GLU A 86 3.65 -32.95 13.97
C GLU A 86 5.17 -32.79 13.78
N GLY A 87 5.64 -31.55 13.67
CA GLY A 87 7.05 -31.23 13.43
C GLY A 87 7.46 -31.23 11.96
N SER A 88 6.54 -31.42 11.01
CA SER A 88 6.81 -31.25 9.58
C SER A 88 7.13 -29.79 9.25
N THR A 89 8.12 -29.56 8.39
CA THR A 89 8.46 -28.23 7.86
C THR A 89 7.92 -28.08 6.45
N LEU A 90 7.10 -27.04 6.22
CA LEU A 90 6.67 -26.65 4.88
C LEU A 90 7.68 -25.66 4.29
N THR A 91 8.28 -26.02 3.16
CA THR A 91 9.14 -25.12 2.38
C THR A 91 8.44 -24.79 1.06
N ILE A 92 8.29 -23.51 0.76
CA ILE A 92 7.65 -23.02 -0.46
C ILE A 92 8.72 -22.38 -1.32
N THR A 93 8.85 -22.84 -2.56
CA THR A 93 9.82 -22.30 -3.52
C THR A 93 9.11 -21.86 -4.79
N SER A 94 9.59 -20.75 -5.35
CA SER A 94 9.16 -20.28 -6.65
C SER A 94 10.27 -20.51 -7.67
N GLY A 95 9.91 -20.98 -8.85
CA GLY A 95 10.83 -21.02 -9.99
C GLY A 95 11.10 -19.64 -10.62
N GLY A 96 10.36 -18.60 -10.21
CA GLY A 96 10.45 -17.25 -10.75
C GLY A 96 11.23 -16.29 -9.85
N SER A 97 10.65 -15.08 -9.67
CA SER A 97 11.19 -14.03 -8.81
C SER A 97 11.08 -14.37 -7.32
N LYS A 98 11.80 -13.60 -6.48
CA LYS A 98 11.68 -13.65 -5.02
C LYS A 98 10.22 -13.45 -4.59
N TRP A 99 9.76 -14.25 -3.64
CA TRP A 99 8.45 -14.10 -3.02
C TRP A 99 8.56 -13.29 -1.74
N TRP A 100 7.57 -12.45 -1.51
CA TRP A 100 7.41 -11.69 -0.28
C TRP A 100 6.33 -12.35 0.57
N SER A 101 6.52 -12.34 1.89
CA SER A 101 5.57 -12.93 2.83
C SER A 101 5.37 -12.01 4.03
N HIS A 102 4.11 -11.89 4.46
CA HIS A 102 3.75 -11.18 5.68
C HIS A 102 2.43 -11.74 6.21
N PRO A 103 2.23 -11.86 7.54
CA PRO A 103 0.99 -12.40 8.10
C PRO A 103 -0.29 -11.64 7.70
N LEU A 104 -0.16 -10.33 7.44
CA LEU A 104 -1.28 -9.47 7.02
C LEU A 104 -1.48 -9.41 5.49
N LEU A 105 -0.66 -10.12 4.70
CA LEU A 105 -0.77 -10.09 3.25
C LEU A 105 -2.03 -10.85 2.79
N GLY A 106 -2.94 -10.16 2.11
CA GLY A 106 -4.20 -10.75 1.62
C GLY A 106 -5.32 -10.82 2.66
N ASP A 107 -5.11 -10.26 3.86
CA ASP A 107 -6.16 -10.08 4.87
C ASP A 107 -7.04 -8.87 4.50
N VAL A 108 -8.35 -9.12 4.42
CA VAL A 108 -9.35 -8.09 4.07
C VAL A 108 -9.57 -7.08 5.20
N ASP A 109 -9.24 -7.47 6.43
CA ASP A 109 -9.39 -6.64 7.63
C ASP A 109 -8.07 -5.92 7.99
N ALA A 110 -7.00 -6.11 7.21
CA ALA A 110 -5.72 -5.43 7.43
C ALA A 110 -5.79 -3.95 7.00
N GLU A 111 -6.19 -3.09 7.93
CA GLU A 111 -6.16 -1.65 7.73
C GLU A 111 -4.73 -1.10 7.69
N ASN A 112 -4.42 -0.24 6.72
CA ASN A 112 -3.14 0.46 6.55
C ASN A 112 -1.90 -0.44 6.38
N PHE A 113 -2.06 -1.71 6.02
CA PHE A 113 -0.92 -2.57 5.76
C PHE A 113 -0.19 -2.18 4.47
N ASN A 114 1.12 -1.93 4.58
CA ASN A 114 2.02 -1.75 3.45
C ASN A 114 3.34 -2.49 3.74
N CYS A 115 3.87 -3.19 2.73
CA CYS A 115 5.19 -3.79 2.84
C CYS A 115 6.30 -2.75 3.04
N LEU A 116 6.12 -1.53 2.54
CA LEU A 116 7.06 -0.42 2.66
C LEU A 116 6.57 0.55 3.73
N GLU A 117 7.16 0.47 4.92
CA GLU A 117 6.81 1.33 6.06
C GLU A 117 8.06 2.05 6.61
N PRO A 118 7.95 3.31 7.06
CA PRO A 118 9.06 3.98 7.73
C PRO A 118 9.38 3.33 9.08
N ASN A 119 10.68 3.10 9.35
CA ASN A 119 11.16 2.68 10.66
C ASN A 119 11.22 3.89 11.64
N SER A 120 11.70 3.65 12.87
CA SER A 120 11.87 4.69 13.89
C SER A 120 12.78 5.85 13.46
N ASP A 121 13.62 5.63 12.47
CA ASP A 121 14.57 6.59 11.90
C ASP A 121 14.04 7.26 10.62
N PHE A 122 12.75 7.06 10.30
CA PHE A 122 12.06 7.55 9.10
C PHE A 122 12.63 7.02 7.78
N GLU A 123 13.35 5.89 7.82
CA GLU A 123 13.81 5.19 6.63
C GLU A 123 12.73 4.22 6.16
N MET A 124 12.44 4.21 4.85
CA MET A 124 11.49 3.27 4.26
C MET A 124 12.12 1.88 4.22
N VAL A 125 11.55 0.92 4.97
CA VAL A 125 12.04 -0.46 5.04
C VAL A 125 10.97 -1.41 4.48
N ASN A 126 11.40 -2.46 3.77
CA ASN A 126 10.50 -3.51 3.31
C ASN A 126 10.32 -4.59 4.38
N HIS A 127 9.13 -4.65 5.00
CA HIS A 127 8.80 -5.61 6.05
C HIS A 127 8.27 -6.96 5.53
N CYS A 128 7.92 -7.05 4.24
CA CYS A 128 7.50 -8.30 3.61
C CYS A 128 8.67 -9.09 3.02
N ASP A 129 9.88 -8.55 3.11
CA ASP A 129 11.09 -9.27 2.73
C ASP A 129 11.61 -10.11 3.91
N TYR A 130 11.12 -11.35 4.01
CA TYR A 130 11.79 -12.38 4.79
C TYR A 130 13.01 -12.87 4.00
N GLY A 131 14.20 -12.43 4.43
CA GLY A 131 15.50 -12.89 3.94
C GLY A 131 15.84 -14.30 4.40
#